data_AF-A0A350PD89-F1
#
_entry.id   AF-A0A350PD89-F1
#
_cell.length_a   1.000
_cell.length_b   1.000
_cell.length_c   1.000
_cell.angle_alpha   90.00
_cell.angle_beta   90.00
_cell.angle_gamma   90.00
#
_symmetry.space_group_name_H-M   'P 1'
#
loop_
_entity.id
_entity.type
_entity.pdbx_description
1 polymer ?
#
loop_
_entity_poly.entity_id
_entity_poly.type
_entity_poly.pdbx_seq_one_letter_code
_entity_poly.pdbx_strand_id
1 'polypeptide(L)'
;MISFLKGFVEELEDNKVYLDVSGVGYGVEISTQTRAHLKEGIEVKLLIYHHITDADQRLFGFYEKNEKQLFEKLITVKGVGPKLGITIVSGLSAESLIRAITSKDSAALSKVPGIGKKTAERIILEL
;
A
#
# COMPACT_ATOMS: atom_id res chain seq x y z
N MET A 1 17.65 -4.18 2.09
CA MET A 1 16.23 -3.81 1.94
C MET A 1 16.00 -2.44 2.56
N ILE A 2 15.24 -1.55 1.91
CA ILE A 2 14.91 -0.22 2.46
C ILE A 2 13.68 -0.39 3.35
N SER A 3 13.78 -0.02 4.63
CA SER A 3 12.70 -0.24 5.62
C SER A 3 11.91 1.03 5.94
N PHE A 4 12.55 2.19 5.78
CA PHE A 4 11.91 3.49 5.89
C PHE A 4 12.72 4.51 5.10
N LEU A 5 12.08 5.63 4.76
CA LEU A 5 12.72 6.83 4.24
C LEU A 5 12.28 8.02 5.09
N LYS A 6 13.19 8.94 5.38
CA LYS A 6 12.90 10.19 6.07
C LYS A 6 13.47 11.34 5.23
N GLY A 7 12.63 12.27 4.83
CA GLY A 7 12.99 13.33 3.89
C GLY A 7 11.84 14.27 3.60
N PHE A 8 12.07 15.25 2.74
CA PHE A 8 11.06 16.24 2.34
C PHE A 8 10.22 15.73 1.19
N VAL A 9 8.92 16.03 1.22
CA VAL A 9 8.03 15.79 0.09
C VAL A 9 8.32 16.84 -0.98
N GLU A 10 9.00 16.43 -2.04
CA GLU A 10 9.36 17.30 -3.18
C GLU A 10 8.17 17.47 -4.13
N GLU A 11 7.50 16.37 -4.48
CA GLU A 11 6.34 16.34 -5.36
C GLU A 11 5.35 15.27 -4.89
N LEU A 12 4.05 15.56 -4.98
CA LEU A 12 3.01 14.71 -4.42
C LEU A 12 1.83 14.47 -5.38
N GLU A 13 1.83 13.30 -6.03
CA GLU A 13 0.76 12.81 -6.90
C GLU A 13 -0.32 12.05 -6.09
N ASP A 14 -1.37 11.56 -6.76
CA ASP A 14 -2.48 10.84 -6.11
C ASP A 14 -2.08 9.48 -5.51
N ASN A 15 -1.18 8.77 -6.20
CA ASN A 15 -0.75 7.41 -5.85
C ASN A 15 0.78 7.28 -5.71
N LYS A 16 1.49 8.41 -5.74
CA LYS A 16 2.95 8.44 -5.70
C LYS A 16 3.45 9.70 -4.99
N VAL A 17 4.56 9.56 -4.29
CA VAL A 17 5.29 10.68 -3.68
C VAL A 17 6.76 10.60 -4.07
N TYR A 18 7.37 11.76 -4.33
CA TYR A 18 8.80 11.89 -4.50
C TYR A 18 9.38 12.51 -3.24
N LEU A 19 10.24 11.74 -2.57
CA LEU A 19 10.93 12.19 -1.35
C LEU A 19 12.36 12.58 -1.68
N ASP A 20 12.76 13.80 -1.33
CA ASP A 20 14.17 14.17 -1.22
C ASP A 20 14.72 13.65 0.12
N VAL A 21 15.62 12.68 0.04
CA VAL A 21 16.39 12.18 1.18
C VAL A 21 17.86 12.56 0.99
N SER A 22 18.23 13.73 1.52
CA SER A 22 19.61 14.26 1.47
C SER A 22 20.15 14.41 0.03
N GLY A 23 19.33 14.93 -0.87
CA GLY A 23 19.65 15.15 -2.28
C GLY A 23 19.39 13.96 -3.20
N VAL A 24 18.82 12.85 -2.69
CA VAL A 24 18.43 11.68 -3.48
C VAL A 24 16.91 11.60 -3.56
N GLY A 25 16.38 11.71 -4.78
CA GLY A 25 14.95 11.59 -5.06
C GLY A 25 14.48 10.13 -5.10
N TYR A 26 13.62 9.75 -4.16
CA TYR A 26 12.97 8.44 -4.12
C TYR A 26 11.51 8.55 -4.58
N GLY A 27 11.18 7.87 -5.69
CA GLY A 27 9.79 7.66 -6.08
C GLY A 27 9.17 6.52 -5.27
N VAL A 28 8.10 6.80 -4.54
CA VAL A 28 7.42 5.85 -3.65
C VAL A 28 5.94 5.78 -4.02
N GLU A 29 5.46 4.59 -4.38
CA GLU A 29 4.02 4.32 -4.57
C GLU A 29 3.33 4.34 -3.20
N ILE A 30 2.21 5.04 -3.10
CA ILE A 30 1.46 5.23 -1.85
C ILE A 30 -0.03 4.98 -2.05
N SER A 31 -0.73 4.66 -0.96
CA SER A 31 -2.18 4.55 -0.96
C SER A 31 -2.84 5.93 -0.84
N THR A 32 -4.14 6.00 -1.11
CA THR A 32 -4.97 7.17 -0.82
C THR A 32 -4.94 7.55 0.67
N GLN A 33 -4.81 6.56 1.56
CA GLN A 33 -4.79 6.78 3.01
C GLN A 33 -3.48 7.41 3.45
N THR A 34 -2.35 6.92 2.94
CA THR A 34 -1.04 7.54 3.18
C THR A 34 -1.00 8.93 2.54
N ARG A 35 -1.49 9.09 1.31
CA ARG A 35 -1.54 10.38 0.60
C ARG A 35 -2.26 11.48 1.37
N ALA A 36 -3.31 11.15 2.11
CA ALA A 36 -4.06 12.11 2.93
C ALA A 36 -3.24 12.73 4.08
N HIS A 37 -2.16 12.07 4.51
CA HIS A 37 -1.27 12.56 5.57
C HIS A 37 -0.09 13.39 5.03
N LEU A 38 0.09 13.46 3.71
CA LEU A 38 1.24 14.09 3.08
C LEU A 38 0.89 15.46 2.51
N LYS A 39 1.87 16.36 2.56
CA LYS A 39 1.84 17.68 1.92
C LYS A 39 3.23 18.02 1.41
N GLU A 40 3.29 18.69 0.26
CA GLU A 40 4.56 19.16 -0.33
C GLU A 40 5.30 20.12 0.60
N GLY A 41 6.62 20.08 0.56
CA GLY A 41 7.52 20.90 1.38
C GLY A 41 7.65 20.48 2.84
N ILE A 42 6.97 19.41 3.28
CA ILE A 42 7.04 18.93 4.67
C ILE A 42 7.97 17.71 4.78
N GLU A 43 8.76 17.65 5.84
CA GLU A 43 9.54 16.46 6.18
C GLU A 43 8.62 15.35 6.72
N VAL A 44 8.72 14.16 6.14
CA VAL A 44 7.97 12.98 6.55
C VAL A 44 8.87 11.77 6.73
N LYS A 45 8.44 10.84 7.56
CA LYS A 45 9.00 9.49 7.63
C LYS A 45 7.97 8.50 7.12
N LEU A 46 8.28 7.83 6.01
CA LEU A 46 7.46 6.74 5.47
C LEU A 46 8.08 5.39 5.80
N LEU A 47 7.24 4.44 6.22
CA LEU A 47 7.61 3.04 6.31
C LEU A 47 7.59 2.44 4.89
N ILE A 48 8.62 1.68 4.53
CA ILE A 48 8.80 1.19 3.17
C ILE A 48 8.72 -0.32 3.12
N TYR A 49 7.95 -0.82 2.15
CA TYR A 49 8.13 -2.16 1.59
C TYR A 49 8.92 -2.02 0.29
N HIS A 50 10.15 -2.54 0.28
CA HIS A 50 11.01 -2.53 -0.90
C HIS A 50 10.78 -3.82 -1.70
N HIS A 51 10.02 -3.70 -2.78
CA HIS A 51 9.79 -4.77 -3.73
C HIS A 51 10.95 -4.84 -4.73
N ILE A 52 11.69 -5.94 -4.70
CA ILE A 52 12.82 -6.19 -5.59
C ILE A 52 12.59 -7.50 -6.35
N THR A 53 12.75 -7.44 -7.66
CA THR A 53 12.73 -8.57 -8.58
C THR A 53 13.87 -8.39 -9.57
N ASP A 54 14.15 -9.41 -10.39
CA ASP A 54 15.18 -9.30 -11.44
C ASP A 54 14.81 -8.30 -12.55
N ALA A 55 13.52 -7.98 -12.69
CA ALA A 55 13.01 -7.11 -13.74
C ALA A 55 12.75 -5.66 -13.28
N ASP A 56 12.55 -5.44 -11.98
CA ASP A 56 12.05 -4.18 -11.46
C ASP A 56 12.31 -4.00 -9.96
N GLN A 57 12.45 -2.75 -9.54
CA GLN A 57 12.59 -2.30 -8.16
C GLN A 57 11.59 -1.19 -7.85
N ARG A 58 10.72 -1.43 -6.87
CA ARG A 58 9.66 -0.50 -6.47
C ARG A 58 9.61 -0.32 -4.96
N LEU A 59 9.26 0.88 -4.54
CA LEU A 59 9.04 1.23 -3.15
C LEU A 59 7.56 1.50 -2.91
N PHE A 60 6.98 0.83 -1.93
CA PHE A 60 5.63 1.09 -1.45
C PHE A 60 5.71 1.72 -0.06
N GLY A 61 5.10 2.89 0.10
CA GLY A 61 5.21 3.73 1.28
C GLY A 61 3.92 3.79 2.09
N PHE A 62 4.08 3.79 3.41
CA PHE A 62 2.99 3.82 4.36
C PHE A 62 3.27 4.84 5.47
N TYR A 63 2.31 5.70 5.76
CA TYR A 63 2.36 6.62 6.89
C TYR A 63 2.16 5.86 8.20
N GLU A 64 1.17 4.97 8.24
CA GLU A 64 0.84 4.18 9.43
C GLU A 64 1.41 2.76 9.38
N LYS A 65 1.83 2.26 10.55
CA LYS A 65 2.35 0.89 10.69
C LYS A 65 1.29 -0.17 10.40
N ASN A 66 0.05 0.05 10.86
CA ASN A 66 -1.04 -0.91 10.68
C ASN A 66 -1.39 -1.08 9.19
N GLU A 67 -1.31 0.02 8.43
CA GLU A 67 -1.50 0.01 6.99
C GLU A 67 -0.44 -0.85 6.28
N LYS A 68 0.84 -0.64 6.61
CA LYS A 68 1.95 -1.45 6.08
C LYS A 68 1.79 -2.93 6.41
N GLN A 69 1.44 -3.25 7.66
CA GLN A 69 1.25 -4.64 8.10
C GLN A 69 0.11 -5.32 7.34
N LEU A 70 -0.99 -4.59 7.09
CA LEU A 70 -2.10 -5.11 6.33
C LEU A 70 -1.70 -5.36 4.87
N PHE A 71 -1.01 -4.40 4.24
CA PHE A 71 -0.45 -4.57 2.90
C PHE A 71 0.47 -5.80 2.81
N GLU A 72 1.39 -5.98 3.76
CA GLU A 72 2.32 -7.11 3.78
C GLU A 72 1.60 -8.46 3.91
N LYS A 73 0.50 -8.51 4.68
CA LYS A 73 -0.36 -9.71 4.75
C LYS A 73 -1.14 -9.93 3.45
N LEU A 74 -1.64 -8.88 2.81
CA LEU A 74 -2.38 -9.03 1.57
C LEU A 74 -1.53 -9.62 0.45
N ILE A 75 -0.28 -9.17 0.31
CA ILE A 75 0.60 -9.63 -0.76
C ILE A 75 1.11 -11.06 -0.57
N THR A 76 0.87 -11.68 0.60
CA THR A 76 1.16 -13.12 0.79
C THR A 76 0.06 -14.00 0.19
N VAL A 77 -1.14 -13.45 -0.05
CA VAL A 77 -2.25 -14.18 -0.65
C VAL A 77 -1.98 -14.43 -2.12
N LYS A 78 -2.06 -15.70 -2.56
CA LYS A 78 -1.74 -16.05 -3.95
C LYS A 78 -2.67 -15.35 -4.94
N GLY A 79 -2.08 -14.56 -5.85
CA GLY A 79 -2.80 -13.75 -6.82
C GLY A 79 -2.94 -12.28 -6.41
N VAL A 80 -2.45 -11.90 -5.23
CA VAL A 80 -2.35 -10.51 -4.77
C VAL A 80 -0.89 -10.08 -4.81
N GLY A 81 -0.52 -9.33 -5.85
CA GLY A 81 0.80 -8.70 -5.94
C GLY A 81 0.83 -7.32 -5.27
N PRO A 82 2.01 -6.69 -5.11
CA PRO A 82 2.16 -5.36 -4.49
C PRO A 82 1.25 -4.27 -5.07
N LYS A 83 1.09 -4.23 -6.40
CA LYS A 83 0.20 -3.26 -7.06
C LYS A 83 -1.28 -3.46 -6.69
N LEU A 84 -1.73 -4.71 -6.55
CA LEU A 84 -3.09 -4.98 -6.10
C LEU A 84 -3.21 -4.72 -4.59
N GLY A 85 -2.20 -5.08 -3.80
CA GLY A 85 -2.12 -4.79 -2.38
C GLY A 85 -2.30 -3.31 -2.06
N ILE A 86 -1.60 -2.42 -2.77
CA ILE A 86 -1.74 -0.97 -2.54
C ILE A 86 -3.13 -0.48 -2.97
N THR A 87 -3.68 -1.03 -4.05
CA THR A 87 -5.04 -0.72 -4.52
C THR A 87 -6.10 -1.11 -3.48
N ILE A 88 -5.92 -2.25 -2.80
CA ILE A 88 -6.82 -2.72 -1.74
C ILE A 88 -6.83 -1.75 -0.56
N VAL A 89 -5.65 -1.37 -0.05
CA VAL A 89 -5.57 -0.46 1.10
C VAL A 89 -5.93 1.00 0.76
N SER A 90 -5.91 1.37 -0.53
CA SER A 90 -6.50 2.63 -1.01
C SER A 90 -8.02 2.60 -1.04
N GLY A 91 -8.62 1.48 -1.46
CA GLY A 91 -10.08 1.36 -1.61
C GLY A 91 -10.82 1.05 -0.31
N LEU A 92 -10.16 0.41 0.64
CA LEU A 92 -10.72 0.04 1.94
C LEU A 92 -9.75 0.42 3.06
N SER A 93 -10.24 1.15 4.06
CA SER A 93 -9.49 1.35 5.30
C SER A 93 -9.18 0.01 5.96
N ALA A 94 -8.13 -0.03 6.78
CA ALA A 94 -7.73 -1.25 7.47
C ALA A 94 -8.88 -1.91 8.24
N GLU A 95 -9.68 -1.10 8.95
CA GLU A 95 -10.86 -1.60 9.66
C GLU A 95 -11.92 -2.18 8.72
N SER A 96 -12.23 -1.50 7.62
CA SER A 96 -13.23 -1.97 6.67
C SER A 96 -12.80 -3.26 5.99
N LEU A 97 -11.50 -3.41 5.71
CA LEU A 97 -10.95 -4.65 5.17
C LEU A 97 -11.05 -5.80 6.18
N ILE A 98 -10.67 -5.56 7.44
CA ILE A 98 -10.81 -6.55 8.52
C ILE A 98 -12.27 -6.96 8.70
N ARG A 99 -13.21 -6.00 8.67
CA ARG A 99 -14.65 -6.28 8.73
C ARG A 99 -15.08 -7.16 7.57
N ALA A 100 -14.71 -6.83 6.33
CA ALA A 100 -15.07 -7.61 5.15
C ALA A 100 -14.52 -9.06 5.19
N ILE A 101 -13.30 -9.24 5.71
CA ILE A 101 -12.70 -10.57 5.89
C ILE A 101 -13.46 -11.38 6.95
N THR A 102 -13.63 -10.80 8.15
CA THR A 102 -14.27 -11.48 9.29
C THR A 102 -15.75 -11.79 9.06
N SER A 103 -16.47 -10.95 8.32
CA SER A 103 -17.86 -11.20 7.93
C SER A 103 -18.01 -12.09 6.69
N LYS A 104 -16.90 -12.51 6.06
CA LYS A 104 -16.87 -13.24 4.79
C LYS A 104 -17.61 -12.51 3.65
N ASP A 105 -17.58 -11.18 3.69
CA ASP A 105 -18.22 -10.32 2.68
C ASP A 105 -17.33 -10.18 1.44
N SER A 106 -17.37 -11.21 0.59
CA SER A 106 -16.65 -11.21 -0.70
C SER A 106 -17.14 -10.14 -1.67
N ALA A 107 -18.38 -9.67 -1.52
CA ALA A 107 -18.94 -8.62 -2.36
C ALA A 107 -18.31 -7.27 -2.05
N ALA A 108 -18.06 -6.95 -0.78
CA ALA A 108 -17.33 -5.75 -0.37
C ALA A 108 -15.90 -5.73 -0.95
N LEU A 109 -15.17 -6.85 -0.87
CA LEU A 109 -13.82 -6.98 -1.44
C LEU A 109 -13.83 -6.85 -2.97
N SER A 110 -14.82 -7.43 -3.64
CA SER A 110 -14.93 -7.41 -5.11
C SER A 110 -15.26 -6.03 -5.69
N LYS A 111 -15.55 -5.01 -4.85
CA LYS A 111 -15.70 -3.61 -5.30
C LYS A 111 -14.36 -2.95 -5.62
N VAL A 112 -13.25 -3.48 -5.09
CA VAL A 112 -11.92 -2.95 -5.36
C VAL A 112 -11.52 -3.34 -6.80
N PRO A 113 -11.12 -2.37 -7.64
CA PRO A 113 -10.67 -2.65 -9.00
C PRO A 113 -9.57 -3.71 -9.04
N GLY A 114 -9.74 -4.74 -9.87
CA GLY A 114 -8.79 -5.85 -10.00
C GLY A 114 -9.03 -7.02 -9.03
N ILE A 115 -10.00 -6.93 -8.11
CA ILE A 115 -10.42 -8.08 -7.29
C ILE A 115 -11.65 -8.75 -7.91
N GLY A 116 -11.43 -9.93 -8.48
CA GLY A 116 -12.52 -10.83 -8.87
C GLY A 116 -12.99 -11.70 -7.69
N LYS A 117 -14.16 -12.32 -7.85
CA LYS A 117 -14.79 -13.20 -6.84
C LYS A 117 -13.83 -14.24 -6.26
N LYS A 118 -13.06 -14.93 -7.11
CA LYS A 118 -12.08 -15.96 -6.66
C LYS A 118 -10.98 -15.37 -5.78
N THR A 119 -10.48 -14.19 -6.12
CA THR A 119 -9.45 -13.52 -5.32
C THR A 119 -10.03 -13.04 -3.99
N ALA A 120 -11.25 -12.49 -3.99
CA ALA A 120 -11.95 -12.10 -2.76
C ALA A 120 -12.17 -13.29 -1.81
N GLU A 121 -12.69 -14.41 -2.31
CA GLU A 121 -12.87 -15.64 -1.53
C GLU A 121 -11.54 -16.16 -0.97
N ARG A 122 -10.46 -16.05 -1.74
CA ARG A 122 -9.13 -16.46 -1.30
C ARG A 122 -8.57 -15.58 -0.20
N ILE A 123 -8.73 -14.26 -0.32
CA ILE A 123 -8.35 -13.30 0.72
C ILE A 123 -9.07 -13.64 2.03
N ILE A 124 -10.38 -13.94 1.97
CA ILE A 124 -11.18 -14.33 3.15
C ILE A 124 -10.72 -15.65 3.77
N LEU A 125 -10.21 -16.58 2.95
CA LEU A 125 -9.78 -17.90 3.43
C LEU A 125 -8.38 -17.87 4.05
N GLU A 126 -7.47 -17.08 3.49
CA GLU A 126 -6.05 -17.08 3.86
C GLU A 126 -5.70 -16.05 4.95
N LEU A 127 -6.56 -15.05 5.21
CA LEU A 127 -6.38 -13.99 6.22
C LEU A 127 -7.43 -14.03 7.32
#